data_AF-A0A382BZ36-F1
#
_entry.id   AF-A0A382BZ36-F1
#
_cell.length_a   1.000
_cell.length_b   1.000
_cell.length_c   1.000
_cell.angle_alpha   90.00
_cell.angle_beta   90.00
_cell.angle_gamma   90.00
#
_symmetry.space_group_name_H-M   'P 1'
#
loop_
_entity.id
_entity.type
_entity.pdbx_description
1 polymer ?
#
loop_
_entity_poly.entity_id
_entity_poly.type
_entity_poly.pdbx_seq_one_letter_code
_entity_poly.pdbx_strand_id
1 'polypeptide(L)' 'MIATLEQDKNINSPDREYTLKRTRNIGIAAHIDAGKTTTTERILYYTGFMHKIGEVHDGNT' A
#
# COMPACT_ATOMS: atom_id res chain seq x y z
N MET A 1 28.96 -25.14 17.36
CA MET A 1 28.26 -24.79 18.63
C MET A 1 28.57 -23.32 18.88
N ILE A 2 27.71 -22.32 18.76
CA ILE A 2 26.27 -22.18 18.54
C ILE A 2 26.15 -20.90 17.72
N ALA A 3 25.50 -20.94 16.55
CA ALA A 3 25.17 -19.71 15.84
C ALA A 3 24.17 -18.95 16.70
N THR A 4 24.52 -17.72 17.08
CA THR A 4 23.69 -16.81 17.84
C THR A 4 22.31 -16.75 17.22
N LEU A 5 21.31 -17.22 17.96
CA LEU A 5 19.91 -17.05 17.65
C LEU A 5 19.61 -15.55 17.75
N GLU A 6 19.69 -14.85 16.63
CA GLU A 6 19.05 -13.56 16.45
C GLU A 6 17.56 -13.77 16.79
N GLN A 7 17.16 -13.36 18.00
CA GLN A 7 15.76 -13.37 18.37
C GLN A 7 15.05 -12.35 17.49
N ASP A 8 14.32 -12.86 16.49
CA ASP A 8 13.32 -12.09 15.76
C ASP A 8 12.31 -11.53 16.77
N LYS A 9 12.56 -10.31 17.26
CA LYS A 9 11.58 -9.58 18.05
C LYS A 9 10.32 -9.47 17.20
N ASN A 10 9.25 -10.10 17.65
CA ASN A 10 7.96 -9.98 16.98
C ASN A 10 7.48 -8.52 17.12
N ILE A 11 7.72 -7.72 16.08
CA ILE A 11 7.29 -6.32 15.97
C ILE A 11 5.79 -6.18 15.73
N ASN A 12 5.06 -7.28 15.53
CA ASN A 12 3.63 -7.27 15.24
C ASN A 12 2.82 -7.38 16.53
N SER A 13 1.78 -6.55 16.65
CA SER A 13 0.73 -6.71 17.66
C SER A 13 -0.04 -8.03 17.44
N PRO A 14 -0.49 -8.71 18.51
CA PRO A 14 -1.18 -10.00 18.42
C PRO A 14 -2.50 -9.96 17.65
N ASP A 15 -3.20 -8.82 17.67
CA ASP A 15 -4.53 -8.66 17.05
C ASP A 15 -4.49 -8.14 15.60
N ARG A 16 -3.33 -8.20 14.95
CA ARG A 16 -3.15 -7.63 13.60
C ARG A 16 -3.45 -8.66 12.51
N GLU A 17 -4.45 -8.39 11.67
CA GLU A 17 -4.82 -9.28 10.55
C GLU A 17 -3.67 -9.48 9.53
N TYR A 18 -2.89 -8.42 9.28
CA TYR A 18 -1.75 -8.46 8.35
C TYR A 18 -0.44 -8.07 9.03
N THR A 19 0.61 -8.85 8.79
CA THR A 19 1.96 -8.58 9.32
C THR A 19 2.54 -7.27 8.79
N LEU A 20 3.28 -6.54 9.63
CA LEU A 20 4.02 -5.32 9.25
C LEU A 20 4.95 -5.53 8.05
N LYS A 21 5.54 -6.73 7.91
CA LYS A 21 6.40 -7.07 6.77
C LYS A 21 5.69 -6.90 5.42
N ARG A 22 4.36 -7.06 5.38
CA ARG A 22 3.50 -7.01 4.18
C ARG A 22 2.69 -5.72 4.04
N THR A 23 2.64 -4.87 5.08
CA THR A 23 1.95 -3.58 5.01
C THR A 23 2.88 -2.49 4.47
N ARG A 24 2.35 -1.60 3.62
CA ARG A 24 3.04 -0.39 3.15
C ARG A 24 2.11 0.81 3.28
N ASN A 25 2.54 1.82 4.02
CA ASN A 25 1.85 3.11 4.10
C ASN A 25 2.57 4.07 3.17
N ILE A 26 1.90 4.53 2.11
CA ILE A 26 2.49 5.43 1.11
C ILE A 26 1.58 6.63 0.89
N GLY A 27 2.18 7.81 0.70
CA GLY A 27 1.49 9.03 0.29
C GLY A 27 2.00 9.48 -1.07
N ILE A 28 1.10 9.79 -1.99
CA ILE A 28 1.46 10.29 -3.33
C ILE A 28 1.29 11.80 -3.33
N ALA A 29 2.41 12.53 -3.32
CA ALA A 29 2.46 13.99 -3.47
C ALA A 29 3.04 14.33 -4.84
N ALA A 30 2.44 15.31 -5.52
CA ALA A 30 2.90 15.74 -6.83
C ALA A 30 2.56 17.22 -7.04
N HIS A 31 3.29 17.87 -7.95
CA HIS A 31 2.97 19.21 -8.42
C HIS A 31 1.58 19.26 -9.07
N ILE A 32 1.03 20.46 -9.26
CA ILE A 32 -0.25 20.64 -9.96
C ILE A 32 -0.12 20.02 -11.36
N ASP A 33 -1.14 19.26 -11.77
CA ASP A 33 -1.22 18.53 -13.04
C ASP A 33 -0.13 17.47 -13.32
N ALA A 34 0.62 17.03 -12.29
CA ALA A 34 1.64 15.99 -12.44
C ALA A 34 1.10 14.54 -12.43
N GLY A 35 -0.23 14.35 -12.43
CA GLY A 35 -0.82 13.00 -12.54
C GLY A 35 -0.89 12.20 -11.23
N LYS A 36 -1.01 12.86 -10.06
CA LYS A 36 -1.23 12.21 -8.75
C LYS A 36 -2.39 11.22 -8.80
N THR A 37 -3.55 11.68 -9.26
CA THR A 37 -4.78 10.88 -9.31
C THR A 37 -4.67 9.75 -10.35
N THR A 38 -4.11 10.03 -11.54
CA THR A 38 -3.85 9.01 -12.58
C THR A 38 -2.91 7.91 -12.11
N THR A 39 -1.92 8.24 -11.28
CA THR A 39 -1.01 7.24 -10.71
C THR A 39 -1.72 6.36 -9.68
N THR A 40 -2.55 6.95 -8.82
CA THR A 40 -3.38 6.19 -7.87
C THR A 40 -4.29 5.20 -8.58
N GLU A 41 -4.98 5.63 -9.65
CA GLU A 41 -5.86 4.75 -10.41
C GLU A 41 -5.14 3.56 -11.02
N ARG A 42 -3.94 3.77 -11.56
CA ARG A 42 -3.14 2.67 -12.10
C ARG A 42 -2.72 1.68 -11.02
N ILE A 43 -2.34 2.17 -9.84
CA ILE A 43 -2.03 1.30 -8.71
C ILE A 43 -3.24 0.44 -8.36
N LEU A 44 -4.44 1.04 -8.23
CA LEU A 44 -5.66 0.32 -7.88
C LEU A 44 -6.14 -0.65 -8.98
N TYR A 45 -5.96 -0.29 -10.25
CA TYR A 45 -6.27 -1.16 -11.37
C TYR A 45 -5.35 -2.38 -11.42
N TYR A 46 -4.03 -2.17 -11.26
CA TYR A 46 -3.06 -3.27 -11.32
C TYR A 46 -3.09 -4.18 -10.09
N THR A 47 -3.54 -3.69 -8.93
CA THR A 47 -3.78 -4.55 -7.76
C THR A 47 -5.10 -5.32 -7.86
N GLY A 48 -5.90 -5.08 -8.90
CA GLY A 48 -7.23 -5.67 -9.06
C GLY A 48 -8.27 -5.12 -8.10
N PHE A 49 -7.99 -4.00 -7.40
CA PHE A 49 -8.95 -3.33 -6.54
C PHE A 49 -10.01 -2.58 -7.33
N MET A 50 -9.67 -2.07 -8.52
CA MET A 50 -10.61 -1.43 -9.44
C MET A 50 -10.62 -2.14 -10.78
N HIS A 51 -11.82 -2.33 -11.33
CA HIS A 51 -12.02 -3.02 -12.62
C HIS A 51 -12.08 -2.06 -13.81
N LYS A 52 -12.13 -0.73 -13.57
CA LYS A 52 -12.21 0.30 -14.62
C LYS A 52 -11.34 1.52 -14.28
N ILE A 53 -10.63 2.03 -15.27
CA ILE A 53 -9.83 3.27 -15.18
C ILE A 53 -10.76 4.49 -15.32
N GLY A 54 -10.58 5.52 -14.49
CA GLY A 54 -11.37 6.77 -14.50
C GLY A 54 -12.32 6.95 -13.31
N GLU A 55 -12.62 5.89 -12.55
CA GLU A 55 -13.56 5.93 -11.42
C GLU A 55 -13.10 6.81 -10.23
N VAL A 56 -11.81 7.12 -10.11
CA VAL A 56 -11.30 8.02 -9.04
C VAL A 56 -11.37 9.48 -9.47
N HIS A 57 -11.22 9.79 -10.76
CA HIS A 57 -11.36 11.17 -11.28
C HIS A 57 -12.82 11.58 -11.46
N ASP A 58 -13.71 10.65 -11.79
CA ASP A 58 -15.14 10.89 -12.02
C ASP A 58 -15.97 11.03 -10.71
N GLY A 59 -15.30 11.05 -9.56
CA GLY A 59 -15.85 11.10 -8.20
C GLY A 59 -17.30 11.60 -8.08
N ASN A 60 -18.25 10.65 -8.06
CA ASN A 60 -19.60 10.88 -7.56
C ASN A 60 -19.87 9.92 -6.39
N THR A 61 -19.34 10.24 -5.21
CA THR A 61 -19.94 9.95 -3.90
C THR A 61 -19.36 10.86 -2.83
#